data_AF-A0A520HH81-F1
#
_entry.id   AF-A0A520HH81-F1
#
_cell.length_a   1.000
_cell.length_b   1.000
_cell.length_c   1.000
_cell.angle_alpha   90.00
_cell.angle_beta   90.00
_cell.angle_gamma   90.00
#
_symmetry.space_group_name_H-M   'P 1'
#
loop_
_entity.id
_entity.type
_entity.pdbx_description
1 polymer ?
#
loop_
_entity_poly.entity_id
_entity_poly.type
_entity_poly.pdbx_seq_one_letter_code
_entity_poly.pdbx_strand_id
1 'polypeptide(L)'
;MNLYMTSVKVGKQFKPGMNTLPIDFSFADEDLRATEFTGCIADGVDFNGADLTGSLFTNGFFRGANFEDADLTDVDFTGSDLTGANFRDAELTGAD
;
A
#
# COMPACT_ATOMS: atom_id res chain seq x y z
N MET A 1 4.10 -12.98 -8.17
CA MET A 1 2.69 -12.58 -8.33
C MET A 1 2.70 -11.28 -9.10
N ASN A 2 1.91 -11.12 -10.16
CA ASN A 2 1.84 -9.83 -10.88
C ASN A 2 0.88 -8.90 -10.13
N LEU A 3 1.27 -7.64 -9.91
CA LEU A 3 0.38 -6.61 -9.37
C LEU A 3 -0.73 -6.32 -10.39
N TYR A 4 -1.99 -6.55 -10.02
CA TYR A 4 -3.15 -6.18 -10.82
C TYR A 4 -3.90 -5.02 -10.14
N MET A 5 -3.45 -3.79 -10.41
CA MET A 5 -4.22 -2.59 -10.05
C MET A 5 -5.20 -2.32 -11.19
N THR A 6 -6.46 -2.75 -11.07
CA THR A 6 -7.47 -2.63 -12.14
C THR A 6 -8.23 -1.30 -12.14
N SER A 7 -8.09 -0.46 -11.11
CA SER A 7 -8.94 0.73 -10.92
C SER A 7 -8.21 2.06 -10.77
N VAL A 8 -6.92 2.09 -10.41
CA VAL A 8 -6.29 3.37 -10.03
C VAL A 8 -5.62 4.04 -11.22
N LYS A 9 -6.14 5.20 -11.63
CA LYS A 9 -5.48 6.10 -12.59
C LYS A 9 -4.29 6.81 -11.92
N VAL A 10 -3.34 6.06 -11.37
CA VAL A 10 -2.09 6.65 -10.85
C VAL A 10 -1.32 7.15 -12.06
N GLY A 11 -1.25 8.47 -12.21
CA GLY A 11 -0.73 9.12 -13.39
C GLY A 11 0.63 8.58 -13.84
N LYS A 12 0.67 7.94 -15.00
CA LYS A 12 1.86 7.67 -15.86
C LYS A 12 3.08 6.92 -15.27
N GLN A 13 3.16 6.60 -13.98
CA GLN A 13 4.41 6.11 -13.39
C GLN A 13 4.42 4.62 -13.00
N PHE A 14 3.27 3.98 -12.88
CA PHE A 14 3.19 2.55 -12.53
C PHE A 14 2.86 1.67 -13.74
N LYS A 15 3.63 0.60 -13.96
CA LYS A 15 3.40 -0.38 -15.03
C LYS A 15 2.83 -1.68 -14.44
N PRO A 16 1.80 -2.28 -15.03
CA PRO A 16 1.30 -3.58 -14.63
C PRO A 16 2.43 -4.63 -14.53
N GLY A 17 2.41 -5.46 -13.48
CA GLY A 17 3.43 -6.49 -13.26
C GLY A 17 4.73 -6.01 -12.59
N MET A 18 4.83 -4.74 -12.18
CA MET A 18 5.91 -4.30 -11.31
C MET A 18 5.77 -4.95 -9.91
N ASN A 19 6.83 -5.60 -9.46
CA ASN A 19 6.93 -6.18 -8.11
C ASN A 19 7.78 -5.33 -7.16
N THR A 20 8.36 -4.23 -7.64
CA THR A 20 9.16 -3.30 -6.87
C THR A 20 8.78 -1.87 -7.24
N LEU A 21 8.50 -1.06 -6.24
CA LEU A 21 8.27 0.37 -6.35
C LEU A 21 9.56 1.15 -6.01
N PRO A 22 9.79 2.31 -6.65
CA PRO A 22 10.80 3.25 -6.20
C PRO A 22 10.57 3.68 -4.74
N ILE A 23 11.65 3.89 -3.99
CA ILE A 23 11.60 4.29 -2.56
C ILE A 23 10.95 5.67 -2.37
N ASP A 24 10.98 6.52 -3.39
CA ASP A 24 10.40 7.86 -3.44
C ASP A 24 9.03 7.90 -4.15
N PHE A 25 8.42 6.74 -4.38
CA PHE A 25 7.11 6.66 -5.00
C PHE A 25 6.02 7.07 -3.99
N SER A 26 5.04 7.85 -4.46
CA SER A 26 3.94 8.34 -3.62
C SER A 26 2.59 8.00 -4.26
N PHE A 27 1.70 7.51 -3.40
CA PHE A 27 0.27 7.37 -3.61
C PHE A 27 -0.51 8.23 -2.59
N ALA A 28 0.08 9.33 -2.12
CA ALA A 28 -0.59 10.17 -1.13
C ALA A 28 -1.94 10.67 -1.66
N ASP A 29 -2.96 10.60 -0.80
CA ASP A 29 -4.36 10.98 -1.08
C ASP A 29 -5.03 10.23 -2.24
N GLU A 30 -4.46 9.12 -2.72
CA GLU A 30 -5.03 8.34 -3.83
C GLU A 30 -6.14 7.38 -3.37
N ASP A 31 -7.12 7.13 -4.26
CA ASP A 31 -8.12 6.07 -4.08
C ASP A 31 -7.52 4.73 -4.53
N LEU A 32 -7.12 3.93 -3.54
CA LEU A 32 -6.46 2.64 -3.72
C LEU A 32 -7.33 1.47 -3.21
N ARG A 33 -8.64 1.66 -3.02
CA ARG A 33 -9.52 0.63 -2.45
C ARG A 33 -9.46 -0.68 -3.21
N ALA A 34 -9.47 -1.78 -2.44
CA ALA A 34 -9.40 -3.15 -2.95
C ALA A 34 -8.22 -3.39 -3.91
N THR A 35 -7.12 -2.65 -3.74
CA THR A 35 -5.92 -2.83 -4.56
C THR A 35 -5.09 -3.99 -4.03
N GLU A 36 -4.53 -4.79 -4.93
CA GLU A 36 -3.59 -5.86 -4.56
C GLU A 36 -2.14 -5.36 -4.58
N PHE A 37 -1.50 -5.30 -3.41
CA PHE A 37 -0.07 -5.08 -3.19
C PHE A 37 0.72 -6.36 -2.83
N THR A 38 0.08 -7.52 -2.98
CA THR A 38 0.63 -8.81 -2.54
C THR A 38 2.01 -9.11 -3.13
N GLY A 39 2.99 -9.35 -2.25
CA GLY A 39 4.37 -9.67 -2.63
C GLY A 39 5.18 -8.51 -3.22
N CYS A 40 4.69 -7.27 -3.09
CA CYS A 40 5.40 -6.10 -3.57
C CYS A 40 6.61 -5.75 -2.68
N ILE A 41 7.63 -5.15 -3.27
CA ILE A 41 8.70 -4.43 -2.57
C ILE A 41 8.39 -2.94 -2.71
N ALA A 42 7.89 -2.34 -1.64
CA ALA A 42 7.45 -0.96 -1.55
C ALA A 42 8.01 -0.29 -0.29
N ASP A 43 9.26 -0.62 0.05
CA ASP A 43 9.99 -0.02 1.16
C ASP A 43 10.07 1.51 0.95
N GLY A 44 9.67 2.28 1.97
CA GLY A 44 9.68 3.74 1.98
C GLY A 44 8.58 4.43 1.18
N VAL A 45 7.70 3.67 0.50
CA VAL A 45 6.61 4.26 -0.31
C VAL A 45 5.65 5.06 0.57
N ASP A 46 5.20 6.18 0.03
CA ASP A 46 4.30 7.09 0.70
C ASP A 46 2.84 6.77 0.32
N PHE A 47 2.05 6.38 1.32
CA PHE A 47 0.60 6.12 1.26
C PHE A 47 -0.17 7.11 2.15
N ASN A 48 0.41 8.25 2.49
CA ASN A 48 -0.22 9.22 3.39
C ASN A 48 -1.61 9.64 2.90
N GLY A 49 -2.63 9.57 3.77
CA GLY A 49 -4.00 9.96 3.44
C GLY A 49 -4.69 9.08 2.38
N ALA A 50 -4.06 8.00 1.92
CA ALA A 50 -4.65 7.13 0.90
C ALA A 50 -5.86 6.35 1.43
N ASP A 51 -6.86 6.15 0.58
CA ASP A 51 -7.97 5.24 0.87
C ASP A 51 -7.58 3.84 0.41
N LEU A 52 -7.18 2.99 1.36
CA LEU A 52 -6.71 1.63 1.14
C LEU A 52 -7.74 0.58 1.56
N THR A 53 -8.99 0.98 1.84
CA THR A 53 -10.03 0.09 2.34
C THR A 53 -10.11 -1.23 1.57
N GLY A 54 -10.00 -2.36 2.28
CA GLY A 54 -10.08 -3.71 1.72
C GLY A 54 -8.91 -4.12 0.81
N SER A 55 -7.80 -3.40 0.85
CA SER A 55 -6.61 -3.73 0.04
C SER A 55 -5.82 -4.91 0.61
N LEU A 56 -5.03 -5.56 -0.23
CA LEU A 56 -4.22 -6.72 0.15
C LEU A 56 -2.73 -6.38 0.12
N PHE A 57 -2.08 -6.36 1.27
CA PHE A 57 -0.63 -6.14 1.44
C PHE A 57 0.14 -7.42 1.76
N THR A 58 -0.47 -8.58 1.52
CA THR A 58 0.07 -9.86 2.00
C THR A 58 1.45 -10.19 1.43
N ASN A 59 2.31 -10.82 2.25
CA ASN A 59 3.62 -11.35 1.84
C ASN A 59 4.58 -10.33 1.17
N GLY A 60 4.38 -9.02 1.37
CA GLY A 60 5.21 -7.95 0.79
C GLY A 60 6.23 -7.34 1.76
N PHE A 61 7.01 -6.40 1.26
CA PHE A 61 7.98 -5.59 2.01
C PHE A 61 7.58 -4.12 1.93
N PHE A 62 7.25 -3.53 3.07
CA PHE A 62 6.76 -2.15 3.21
C PHE A 62 7.52 -1.45 4.35
N ARG A 63 8.82 -1.73 4.46
CA ARG A 63 9.65 -1.20 5.54
C ARG A 63 9.74 0.31 5.43
N GLY A 64 9.48 1.02 6.51
CA GLY A 64 9.48 2.48 6.51
C GLY A 64 8.43 3.13 5.61
N ALA A 65 7.45 2.38 5.09
CA ALA A 65 6.35 2.95 4.33
C ALA A 65 5.53 3.91 5.21
N ASN A 66 4.98 4.96 4.61
CA ASN A 66 4.21 5.97 5.32
C ASN A 66 2.71 5.75 5.09
N PHE A 67 1.99 5.26 6.09
CA PHE A 67 0.53 5.13 6.09
C PHE A 67 -0.14 6.16 7.02
N GLU A 68 0.53 7.28 7.31
CA GLU A 68 -0.04 8.34 8.15
C GLU A 68 -1.36 8.84 7.56
N ASP A 69 -2.39 9.05 8.39
CA ASP A 69 -3.74 9.47 7.99
C ASP A 69 -4.46 8.55 6.97
N ALA A 70 -3.94 7.37 6.66
CA ALA A 70 -4.54 6.46 5.69
C ALA A 70 -5.77 5.71 6.24
N ASP A 71 -6.72 5.38 5.37
CA ASP A 71 -7.81 4.46 5.71
C ASP A 71 -7.41 3.01 5.36
N LEU A 72 -7.06 2.24 6.39
CA LEU A 72 -6.66 0.83 6.29
C LEU A 72 -7.78 -0.11 6.76
N THR A 73 -9.04 0.32 6.69
CA THR A 73 -10.18 -0.51 7.08
C THR A 73 -10.19 -1.83 6.29
N ASP A 74 -10.33 -2.96 6.99
CA ASP A 74 -10.35 -4.31 6.41
C ASP A 74 -9.12 -4.65 5.52
N VAL A 75 -7.96 -4.03 5.76
CA VAL A 75 -6.71 -4.34 5.04
C VAL A 75 -6.06 -5.63 5.56
N ASP A 76 -5.60 -6.47 4.64
CA ASP A 76 -4.87 -7.70 4.98
C ASP A 76 -3.34 -7.50 4.86
N PHE A 77 -2.66 -7.46 6.00
CA PHE A 77 -1.20 -7.38 6.09
C PHE A 77 -0.51 -8.73 6.30
N THR A 78 -1.21 -9.87 6.18
CA THR A 78 -0.69 -11.21 6.49
C THR A 78 0.67 -11.47 5.85
N GLY A 79 1.67 -11.75 6.69
CA GLY A 79 3.02 -12.12 6.24
C GLY A 79 3.84 -10.98 5.62
N SER A 80 3.38 -9.75 5.73
CA SER A 80 4.13 -8.57 5.29
C SER A 80 5.20 -8.15 6.30
N ASP A 81 6.27 -7.51 5.81
CA ASP A 81 7.26 -6.83 6.65
C ASP A 81 6.99 -5.32 6.67
N LEU A 82 6.42 -4.85 7.77
CA LEU A 82 6.08 -3.44 8.03
C LEU A 82 7.10 -2.78 8.98
N THR A 83 8.32 -3.32 9.08
CA THR A 83 9.32 -2.81 10.03
C THR A 83 9.57 -1.31 9.83
N GLY A 84 9.27 -0.52 10.85
CA GLY A 84 9.45 0.94 10.83
C GLY A 84 8.43 1.72 10.01
N ALA A 85 7.37 1.08 9.49
CA ALA A 85 6.29 1.78 8.84
C ALA A 85 5.56 2.74 9.81
N ASN A 86 5.08 3.86 9.27
CA ASN A 86 4.36 4.88 10.03
C ASN A 86 2.85 4.67 9.87
N PHE A 87 2.14 4.41 10.97
CA PHE A 87 0.67 4.27 11.01
C PHE A 87 0.02 5.36 11.86
N ARG A 88 0.71 6.48 12.04
CA ARG A 88 0.20 7.60 12.83
C ARG A 88 -1.14 8.06 12.27
N ASP A 89 -2.14 8.18 13.13
CA ASP A 89 -3.47 8.70 12.77
C ASP A 89 -4.21 7.89 11.67
N ALA A 90 -3.73 6.67 11.34
CA ALA A 90 -4.38 5.76 10.40
C ALA A 90 -5.62 5.06 11.00
N GLU A 91 -6.63 4.80 10.18
CA GLU A 91 -7.79 3.97 10.56
C GLU A 91 -7.49 2.50 10.31
N LEU A 92 -7.56 1.65 11.35
CA LEU A 92 -7.13 0.24 11.31
C LEU A 92 -8.27 -0.74 11.64
N THR A 93 -9.51 -0.28 11.60
CA THR A 93 -10.67 -1.14 11.89
C THR A 93 -10.67 -2.37 10.98
N GLY A 94 -10.57 -3.57 11.56
CA GLY A 94 -10.61 -4.82 10.81
C GLY A 94 -9.31 -5.18 10.08
N ALA A 95 -8.25 -4.40 10.22
CA ALA A 95 -6.92 -4.78 9.73
C ALA A 95 -6.36 -5.97 10.53
N ASP A 96 -5.67 -6.91 9.86
CA ASP A 96 -4.93 -8.02 10.49
C ASP A 96 -3.61 -7.57 11.13
#